data_AF-A0A1E1W7U8-F1
#
_entry.id   AF-A0A1E1W7U8-F1
#
_cell.length_a   1.000
_cell.length_b   1.000
_cell.length_c   1.000
_cell.angle_alpha   90.00
_cell.angle_beta   90.00
_cell.angle_gamma   90.00
#
_symmetry.space_group_name_H-M   'P 1'
#
loop_
_entity.id
_entity.type
_entity.pdbx_description
1 polymer ?
#
loop_
_entity_poly.entity_id
_entity_poly.type
_entity_poly.pdbx_seq_one_letter_code
_entity_poly.pdbx_strand_id
1 'polypeptide(L)'
;MADPKYENLPGIAYDQPDVYETADLPEADQPEPYEEEENECIEQLHLSVKDSFNKFKGKFLTGTVDFSDRLSRKTRIGAGEWELAAEGEPETVLERYNRLRCEFSELLEQVTEQQNKATESEKDEFSKLASQINTTKKLLEELKLEEGEQIDPKAEKLKEYLASGKKKQGEVVTAHLKLKPDVNLAQTTRIAQLEHRLHKLEQAAGVRDEEAFRRLQTVTGKATLCGAAASLAAAA
;
A
#
# COMPACT_ATOMS: atom_id res chain seq x y z
N MET A 1 34.72 38.05 27.84
CA MET A 1 35.21 37.74 29.21
C MET A 1 35.58 36.27 29.20
N ALA A 2 36.81 35.93 29.58
CA ALA A 2 37.27 34.54 29.59
C ALA A 2 36.51 33.73 30.64
N ASP A 3 36.15 32.50 30.31
CA ASP A 3 35.43 31.60 31.21
C ASP A 3 36.38 31.17 32.36
N PRO A 4 36.02 31.36 33.65
CA PRO A 4 36.92 31.15 34.81
C PRO A 4 37.54 29.76 34.90
N LYS A 5 36.92 28.77 34.23
CA LYS A 5 37.40 27.40 34.16
C LYS A 5 38.72 27.25 33.38
N TYR A 6 39.01 28.18 32.47
CA TYR A 6 40.14 28.07 31.52
C TYR A 6 41.25 29.11 31.76
N GLU A 7 40.98 30.15 32.56
CA GLU A 7 41.79 31.36 32.74
C GLU A 7 43.29 31.12 33.10
N ASN A 8 43.61 30.04 33.82
CA ASN A 8 44.99 29.74 34.28
C ASN A 8 45.68 28.62 33.49
N LEU A 9 45.09 28.11 32.41
CA LEU A 9 45.66 27.02 31.63
C LEU A 9 46.59 27.55 30.52
N PRO A 10 47.84 27.06 30.44
CA PRO A 10 48.74 27.44 29.35
C PRO A 10 48.27 26.80 28.03
N GLY A 11 48.35 27.58 26.93
CA GLY A 11 48.07 27.08 25.58
C GLY A 11 46.61 27.20 25.10
N ILE A 12 45.75 27.91 25.82
CA ILE A 12 44.39 28.20 25.36
C ILE A 12 44.39 29.52 24.56
N ALA A 13 43.79 29.48 23.37
CA ALA A 13 43.65 30.64 22.51
C ALA A 13 42.39 31.44 22.90
N TYR A 14 42.57 32.59 23.55
CA TYR A 14 41.47 33.45 24.02
C TYR A 14 40.94 34.42 22.96
N ASP A 15 41.77 34.75 21.97
CA ASP A 15 41.46 35.75 20.93
C ASP A 15 41.16 35.10 19.58
N GLN A 16 40.61 33.89 19.59
CA GLN A 16 40.22 33.18 18.38
C GLN A 16 38.71 32.92 18.42
N PRO A 17 38.01 33.00 17.27
CA PRO A 17 36.62 32.60 17.21
C PRO A 17 36.49 31.10 17.48
N ASP A 18 35.48 30.73 18.28
CA ASP A 18 35.19 29.33 18.59
C ASP A 18 34.74 28.53 17.35
N VAL A 19 34.18 29.22 16.35
CA VAL A 19 33.66 28.65 15.11
C VAL A 19 34.18 29.44 13.91
N TYR A 20 34.76 28.74 12.95
CA TYR A 20 35.12 29.29 11.64
C TYR A 20 34.08 28.83 10.62
N GLU A 21 33.09 29.68 10.36
CA GLU A 21 32.05 29.44 9.35
C GLU A 21 32.22 30.40 8.17
N THR A 22 31.79 29.94 7.00
CA THR A 22 31.65 30.81 5.83
C THR A 22 30.44 31.71 6.07
N ALA A 23 30.52 32.98 5.66
CA ALA A 23 29.36 33.87 5.74
C ALA A 23 28.19 33.26 4.95
N ASP A 24 27.02 33.17 5.57
CA ASP A 24 25.81 32.74 4.88
C ASP A 24 25.59 33.62 3.65
N LEU A 25 25.52 32.98 2.49
CA LEU A 25 25.28 33.68 1.24
C LEU A 25 23.88 34.33 1.30
N PRO A 26 23.73 35.56 0.77
CA PRO A 26 22.42 36.17 0.60
C PRO A 26 21.48 35.23 -0.16
N GLU A 27 20.19 35.26 0.15
CA GLU A 27 19.18 34.43 -0.55
C GLU A 27 19.19 34.62 -2.08
N ALA A 28 19.69 35.76 -2.57
CA ALA A 28 19.87 36.05 -4.00
C ALA A 28 20.92 35.17 -4.71
N ASP A 29 21.81 34.52 -3.96
CA ASP A 29 22.82 33.60 -4.49
C ASP A 29 22.37 32.12 -4.44
N GLN A 30 21.12 31.85 -4.00
CA GLN A 30 20.52 30.51 -4.08
C GLN A 30 20.13 30.21 -5.54
N PRO A 31 20.30 28.96 -6.01
CA PRO A 31 19.91 28.61 -7.38
C PRO A 31 18.41 28.85 -7.56
N GLU A 32 18.05 29.67 -8.55
CA GLU A 32 16.66 29.84 -8.94
C GLU A 32 16.07 28.48 -9.35
N PRO A 33 14.80 28.21 -9.01
CA PRO A 33 14.11 27.05 -9.53
C PRO A 33 14.21 27.06 -11.05
N TYR A 34 14.59 25.93 -11.63
CA TYR A 34 14.74 25.78 -13.07
C TYR A 34 13.37 25.95 -13.73
N GLU A 35 13.11 27.11 -14.34
CA GLU A 35 11.98 27.30 -15.24
C GLU A 35 12.36 26.69 -16.59
N GLU A 36 11.65 25.62 -17.00
CA GLU A 36 11.82 25.06 -18.35
C GLU A 36 11.44 26.12 -19.39
N GLU A 37 12.38 26.48 -20.28
CA GLU A 37 12.15 27.45 -21.35
C GLU A 37 10.94 27.05 -22.21
N GLU A 38 10.02 27.99 -22.43
CA GLU A 38 8.87 27.81 -23.32
C GLU A 38 9.36 27.50 -24.73
N ASN A 39 9.26 26.23 -25.14
CA ASN A 39 9.73 25.77 -26.44
C ASN A 39 8.60 25.89 -27.48
N GLU A 40 8.81 26.70 -28.52
CA GLU A 40 7.84 26.90 -29.62
C GLU A 40 7.47 25.60 -30.35
N CYS A 41 8.31 24.56 -30.28
CA CYS A 41 8.07 23.25 -30.89
C CYS A 41 7.28 22.27 -30.00
N ILE A 42 6.97 22.64 -28.74
CA ILE A 42 6.29 21.75 -27.78
C ILE A 42 5.04 22.44 -27.24
N GLU A 43 3.88 21.88 -27.55
CA GLU A 43 2.62 22.35 -26.97
C GLU A 43 2.48 21.87 -25.51
N GLN A 44 2.49 22.80 -24.56
CA GLN A 44 2.17 22.50 -23.16
C GLN A 44 0.65 22.47 -22.96
N LEU A 45 0.11 21.27 -22.74
CA LEU A 45 -1.32 21.08 -22.49
C LEU A 45 -1.64 21.16 -21.00
N HIS A 46 -2.55 22.05 -20.61
CA HIS A 46 -3.04 22.13 -19.23
C HIS A 46 -3.97 20.96 -18.92
N LEU A 47 -3.52 20.05 -18.05
CA LEU A 47 -4.28 18.87 -17.65
C LEU A 47 -5.17 19.16 -16.45
N SER A 48 -6.49 19.12 -16.65
CA SER A 48 -7.49 19.20 -15.57
C SER A 48 -8.02 17.81 -15.26
N VAL A 49 -7.66 17.27 -14.08
CA VAL A 49 -8.14 15.96 -13.60
C VAL A 49 -9.67 15.93 -13.50
N LYS A 50 -10.29 17.03 -13.07
CA LYS A 50 -11.75 17.15 -12.94
C LYS A 50 -12.45 17.05 -14.29
N ASP A 51 -11.94 17.75 -15.30
CA ASP A 51 -12.53 17.74 -16.64
C ASP A 51 -12.31 16.39 -17.33
N SER A 52 -11.11 15.82 -17.19
CA SER A 52 -10.80 14.47 -17.68
C SER A 52 -11.71 13.42 -17.03
N PHE A 53 -11.88 13.45 -15.71
CA PHE A 53 -12.79 12.55 -15.01
C PHE A 53 -14.22 12.66 -15.57
N ASN A 54 -14.73 13.88 -15.73
CA ASN A 54 -16.07 14.09 -16.28
C ASN A 54 -16.21 13.61 -17.74
N LYS A 55 -15.16 13.73 -18.55
CA LYS A 55 -15.15 13.23 -19.94
C LYS A 55 -15.24 11.70 -20.05
N PHE A 56 -14.69 10.97 -19.08
CA PHE A 56 -14.68 9.50 -19.05
C PHE A 56 -15.73 8.91 -18.10
N LYS A 57 -16.37 9.73 -17.27
CA LYS A 57 -17.44 9.31 -16.38
C LYS A 57 -18.57 8.63 -17.18
N GLY A 58 -18.86 7.39 -16.83
CA GLY A 58 -19.89 6.58 -17.49
C GLY A 58 -19.42 5.82 -18.73
N LYS A 59 -18.15 5.92 -19.12
CA LYS A 59 -17.54 5.05 -20.14
C LYS A 59 -16.84 3.89 -19.43
N PHE A 60 -17.14 2.67 -19.84
CA PHE A 60 -16.55 1.45 -19.27
C PHE A 60 -16.04 0.56 -20.39
N LEU A 61 -14.92 -0.10 -20.15
CA LEU A 61 -14.38 -1.14 -21.03
C LEU A 61 -14.68 -2.50 -20.40
N THR A 62 -15.16 -3.44 -21.20
CA THR A 62 -15.43 -4.83 -20.81
C THR A 62 -14.77 -5.77 -21.80
N GLY A 63 -14.00 -6.74 -21.32
CA GLY A 63 -13.33 -7.73 -22.16
C GLY A 63 -12.06 -8.27 -21.51
N THR A 64 -11.64 -9.46 -21.91
CA THR A 64 -10.34 -10.05 -21.57
C THR A 64 -9.27 -9.46 -22.49
N VAL A 65 -8.25 -8.83 -21.89
CA VAL A 65 -7.11 -8.26 -22.63
C VAL A 65 -5.86 -9.07 -22.29
N ASP A 66 -5.18 -9.57 -23.32
CA ASP A 66 -3.90 -10.28 -23.21
C ASP A 66 -2.75 -9.28 -23.47
N PHE A 67 -1.84 -9.16 -22.51
CA PHE A 67 -0.64 -8.31 -22.57
C PHE A 67 0.65 -9.12 -22.63
N SER A 68 0.56 -10.44 -22.80
CA SER A 68 1.74 -11.20 -23.15
C SER A 68 2.11 -10.79 -24.58
N ASP A 69 3.17 -9.98 -24.74
CA ASP A 69 3.76 -9.58 -26.03
C ASP A 69 4.28 -10.78 -26.88
N ARG A 70 3.77 -11.99 -26.63
CA ARG A 70 4.02 -13.21 -27.36
C ARG A 70 2.78 -13.56 -28.16
N LEU A 71 2.75 -13.12 -29.41
CA LEU A 71 1.88 -13.68 -30.44
C LEU A 71 2.24 -15.17 -30.68
N SER A 72 1.84 -16.03 -29.76
CA SER A 72 1.91 -17.48 -29.88
C SER A 72 0.68 -17.96 -30.64
N ARG A 73 0.87 -18.80 -31.67
CA ARG A 73 -0.25 -19.50 -32.34
C ARG A 73 -0.92 -20.55 -31.45
N LYS A 74 -0.34 -20.85 -30.28
CA LYS A 74 -0.87 -21.81 -29.31
C LYS A 74 -1.48 -21.04 -28.15
N THR A 75 -2.77 -21.26 -27.94
CA THR A 75 -3.55 -20.80 -26.80
C THR A 75 -2.92 -21.35 -25.52
N ARG A 76 -2.39 -20.46 -24.68
CA ARG A 76 -2.11 -20.79 -23.28
C ARG A 76 -3.40 -20.54 -22.51
N ILE A 77 -3.77 -21.46 -21.63
CA ILE A 77 -4.99 -21.35 -20.82
C ILE A 77 -4.54 -21.02 -19.41
N GLY A 78 -4.76 -19.77 -18.99
CA GLY A 78 -4.44 -19.30 -17.64
C GLY A 78 -4.15 -17.80 -17.60
N ALA A 79 -4.64 -17.11 -16.56
CA ALA A 79 -4.33 -15.70 -16.28
C ALA A 79 -3.65 -15.62 -14.91
N GLY A 80 -2.38 -15.21 -14.87
CA GLY A 80 -1.60 -15.08 -13.63
C GLY A 80 -1.10 -16.41 -13.04
N GLU A 81 -0.90 -16.45 -11.71
CA GLU A 81 -0.32 -17.51 -10.85
C GLU A 81 -0.78 -18.97 -11.09
N TRP A 82 -1.80 -19.17 -11.93
CA TRP A 82 -2.30 -20.47 -12.37
C TRP A 82 -1.82 -20.81 -13.78
N GLU A 83 -0.51 -20.87 -13.95
CA GLU A 83 0.07 -21.32 -15.21
C GLU A 83 -0.07 -22.84 -15.33
N LEU A 84 -0.59 -23.29 -16.48
CA LEU A 84 -0.61 -24.69 -16.90
C LEU A 84 0.37 -24.88 -18.06
N ALA A 85 1.13 -25.95 -18.03
CA ALA A 85 2.02 -26.31 -19.13
C ALA A 85 1.22 -26.59 -20.41
N ALA A 86 1.77 -26.20 -21.56
CA ALA A 86 1.18 -26.55 -22.85
C ALA A 86 1.31 -28.06 -23.11
N GLU A 87 0.35 -28.62 -23.84
CA GLU A 87 0.31 -30.05 -24.18
C GLU A 87 1.62 -30.48 -24.89
N GLY A 88 2.36 -31.41 -24.27
CA GLY A 88 3.60 -32.00 -24.80
C GLY A 88 4.91 -31.47 -24.19
N GLU A 89 4.87 -30.49 -23.28
CA GLU A 89 6.05 -29.97 -22.57
C GLU A 89 6.22 -30.64 -21.18
N PRO A 90 7.46 -30.74 -20.63
CA PRO A 90 7.67 -31.27 -19.29
C PRO A 90 7.13 -30.30 -18.22
N GLU A 91 6.27 -30.81 -17.34
CA GLU A 91 5.63 -30.03 -16.27
C GLU A 91 6.58 -29.74 -15.10
N THR A 92 6.54 -28.52 -14.57
CA THR A 92 7.07 -28.20 -13.23
C THR A 92 6.16 -28.78 -12.13
N VAL A 93 6.68 -28.88 -10.89
CA VAL A 93 5.91 -29.44 -9.75
C VAL A 93 4.66 -28.61 -9.44
N LEU A 94 4.74 -27.29 -9.56
CA LEU A 94 3.62 -26.37 -9.32
C LEU A 94 2.58 -26.46 -10.44
N GLU A 95 3.01 -26.48 -11.71
CA GLU A 95 2.10 -26.67 -12.86
C GLU A 95 1.38 -28.02 -12.79
N ARG A 96 2.08 -29.09 -12.40
CA ARG A 96 1.47 -30.40 -12.19
C ARG A 96 0.43 -30.37 -11.08
N TYR A 97 0.73 -29.69 -9.98
CA TYR A 97 -0.20 -29.51 -8.88
C TYR A 97 -1.46 -28.75 -9.34
N ASN A 98 -1.30 -27.66 -10.09
CA ASN A 98 -2.41 -26.89 -10.66
C ASN A 98 -3.25 -27.73 -11.62
N ARG A 99 -2.61 -28.49 -12.52
CA ARG A 99 -3.31 -29.41 -13.43
C ARG A 99 -4.13 -30.44 -12.66
N LEU A 100 -3.53 -31.10 -11.67
CA LEU A 100 -4.24 -32.10 -10.86
C LEU A 100 -5.46 -31.50 -10.14
N ARG A 101 -5.37 -30.27 -9.63
CA ARG A 101 -6.53 -29.58 -9.01
C ARG A 101 -7.67 -29.36 -10.01
N CYS A 102 -7.33 -28.97 -11.24
CA CYS A 102 -8.30 -28.83 -12.33
C CYS A 102 -8.91 -30.19 -12.69
N GLU A 103 -8.08 -31.21 -12.93
CA GLU A 103 -8.53 -32.57 -13.28
C GLU A 103 -9.43 -33.20 -12.21
N PHE A 104 -9.15 -33.01 -10.92
CA PHE A 104 -10.04 -33.47 -9.85
C PHE A 104 -11.39 -32.75 -9.86
N SER A 105 -11.42 -31.48 -10.25
CA SER A 105 -12.65 -30.71 -10.35
C SER A 105 -13.48 -31.15 -11.55
N GLU A 106 -12.85 -31.36 -12.70
CA GLU A 106 -13.49 -31.90 -13.91
C GLU A 106 -14.00 -33.32 -13.69
N LEU A 107 -13.21 -34.19 -13.04
CA LEU A 107 -13.61 -35.55 -12.71
C LEU A 107 -14.82 -35.56 -11.78
N LEU A 108 -14.87 -34.66 -10.80
CA LEU A 108 -16.02 -34.51 -9.91
C LEU A 108 -17.26 -34.10 -10.71
N GLU A 109 -17.13 -33.13 -11.61
CA GLU A 109 -18.23 -32.69 -12.47
C GLU A 109 -18.76 -33.85 -13.32
N GLN A 110 -17.87 -34.60 -13.99
CA GLN A 110 -18.25 -35.77 -14.78
C GLN A 110 -18.97 -36.85 -13.95
N VAL A 111 -18.50 -37.11 -12.72
CA VAL A 111 -19.14 -38.08 -11.82
C VAL A 111 -20.52 -37.58 -11.36
N THR A 112 -20.68 -36.28 -11.09
CA THR A 112 -21.99 -35.71 -10.76
C THR A 112 -22.95 -35.72 -11.95
N GLU A 113 -22.46 -35.49 -13.16
CA GLU A 113 -23.27 -35.62 -14.37
C GLU A 113 -23.72 -37.06 -14.62
N GLN A 114 -22.84 -38.04 -14.39
CA GLN A 114 -23.18 -39.45 -14.49
C GLN A 114 -24.18 -39.86 -13.41
N GLN A 115 -24.01 -39.37 -12.18
CA GLN A 115 -24.97 -39.56 -11.10
C GLN A 115 -26.36 -39.05 -11.47
N ASN A 116 -26.44 -37.90 -12.13
CA ASN A 116 -27.71 -37.32 -12.59
C ASN A 116 -28.39 -38.13 -13.70
N LYS A 117 -27.61 -38.88 -14.50
CA LYS A 117 -28.09 -39.74 -15.61
C LYS A 117 -28.33 -41.20 -15.19
N ALA A 118 -27.89 -41.60 -14.00
CA ALA A 118 -27.89 -42.99 -13.54
C ALA A 118 -29.22 -43.45 -12.91
N THR A 119 -29.37 -44.77 -12.81
CA THR A 119 -30.51 -45.40 -12.12
C THR A 119 -30.40 -45.25 -10.59
N GLU A 120 -31.53 -45.33 -9.86
CA GLU A 120 -31.55 -45.18 -8.39
C GLU A 120 -30.55 -46.11 -7.66
N SER A 121 -30.27 -47.31 -8.19
CA SER A 121 -29.29 -48.24 -7.64
C SER A 121 -27.83 -47.82 -7.83
N GLU A 122 -27.53 -47.08 -8.88
CA GLU A 122 -26.16 -46.66 -9.23
C GLU A 122 -25.81 -45.30 -8.62
N LYS A 123 -26.83 -44.49 -8.28
CA LYS A 123 -26.66 -43.17 -7.64
C LYS A 123 -25.88 -43.25 -6.32
N ASP A 124 -26.07 -44.32 -5.55
CA ASP A 124 -25.34 -44.54 -4.30
C ASP A 124 -23.85 -44.81 -4.54
N GLU A 125 -23.51 -45.48 -5.63
CA GLU A 125 -22.12 -45.76 -6.02
C GLU A 125 -21.42 -44.48 -6.50
N PHE A 126 -22.08 -43.70 -7.35
CA PHE A 126 -21.57 -42.39 -7.79
C PHE A 126 -21.46 -41.40 -6.62
N SER A 127 -22.37 -41.43 -5.65
CA SER A 127 -22.27 -40.61 -4.44
C SER A 127 -21.05 -40.99 -3.60
N LYS A 128 -20.76 -42.29 -3.46
CA LYS A 128 -19.55 -42.77 -2.75
C LYS A 128 -18.29 -42.33 -3.51
N LEU A 129 -18.27 -42.46 -4.83
CA LEU A 129 -17.16 -42.04 -5.67
C LEU A 129 -16.92 -40.52 -5.59
N ALA A 130 -17.98 -39.71 -5.66
CA ALA A 130 -17.90 -38.26 -5.49
C ALA A 130 -17.36 -37.88 -4.10
N SER A 131 -17.74 -38.62 -3.06
CA SER A 131 -17.20 -38.39 -1.72
C SER A 131 -15.70 -38.69 -1.64
N GLN A 132 -15.23 -39.77 -2.29
CA GLN A 132 -13.81 -40.10 -2.39
C GLN A 132 -13.02 -39.05 -3.15
N ILE A 133 -13.50 -38.62 -4.32
CA ILE A 133 -12.87 -37.56 -5.14
C ILE A 133 -12.75 -36.25 -4.34
N ASN A 134 -13.78 -35.88 -3.58
CA ASN A 134 -13.73 -34.71 -2.70
C ASN A 134 -12.70 -34.86 -1.59
N THR A 135 -12.58 -36.05 -0.98
CA THR A 135 -11.55 -36.27 0.07
C THR A 135 -10.14 -36.19 -0.50
N THR A 136 -9.88 -36.75 -1.68
CA THR A 136 -8.56 -36.67 -2.31
C THR A 136 -8.24 -35.27 -2.80
N LYS A 137 -9.23 -34.52 -3.31
CA LYS A 137 -9.06 -33.10 -3.67
C LYS A 137 -8.68 -32.27 -2.45
N LYS A 138 -9.33 -32.48 -1.29
CA LYS A 138 -8.96 -31.81 -0.04
C LYS A 138 -7.55 -32.15 0.42
N LEU A 139 -7.16 -33.43 0.33
CA LEU A 139 -5.79 -33.86 0.65
C LEU A 139 -4.77 -33.18 -0.28
N LEU A 140 -5.09 -33.02 -1.56
CA LEU A 140 -4.24 -32.28 -2.51
C LEU A 140 -4.11 -30.81 -2.09
N GLU A 141 -5.22 -30.14 -1.78
CA GLU A 141 -5.23 -28.74 -1.33
C GLU A 141 -4.49 -28.54 0.02
N GLU A 142 -4.48 -29.55 0.90
CA GLU A 142 -3.73 -29.55 2.16
C GLU A 142 -2.21 -29.65 1.98
N LEU A 143 -1.72 -30.15 0.83
CA LEU A 143 -0.29 -30.21 0.54
C LEU A 143 0.33 -28.82 0.36
N LYS A 144 -0.49 -27.76 0.20
CA LYS A 144 -0.10 -26.35 0.34
C LYS A 144 1.22 -26.01 -0.35
N LEU A 145 1.43 -26.53 -1.56
CA LEU A 145 2.64 -26.28 -2.35
C LEU A 145 2.77 -24.80 -2.77
N GLU A 146 1.69 -24.03 -2.63
CA GLU A 146 1.63 -22.58 -2.80
C GLU A 146 2.11 -21.81 -1.54
N GLU A 147 2.03 -22.41 -0.35
CA GLU A 147 2.48 -21.78 0.91
C GLU A 147 3.98 -22.01 1.13
N GLY A 148 4.79 -21.55 0.18
CA GLY A 148 6.20 -21.29 0.44
C GLY A 148 6.34 -20.20 1.50
N GLU A 149 6.91 -20.56 2.66
CA GLU A 149 7.46 -19.65 3.68
C GLU A 149 6.58 -18.47 4.15
N GLN A 150 5.51 -18.75 4.88
CA GLN A 150 4.99 -17.79 5.87
C GLN A 150 4.88 -18.45 7.25
N ILE A 151 6.03 -18.64 7.90
CA ILE A 151 6.05 -18.77 9.36
C ILE A 151 5.73 -17.38 9.92
N ASP A 152 4.46 -17.18 10.25
CA ASP A 152 3.95 -15.93 10.78
C ASP A 152 4.63 -15.62 12.13
N PRO A 153 5.49 -14.59 12.25
CA PRO A 153 6.31 -14.33 13.46
C PRO A 153 5.47 -14.01 14.70
N LYS A 154 4.16 -13.79 14.54
CA LYS A 154 3.19 -13.61 15.63
C LYS A 154 2.78 -14.93 16.28
N ALA A 155 2.89 -16.06 15.58
CA ALA A 155 2.53 -17.38 16.11
C ALA A 155 3.51 -17.87 17.20
N GLU A 156 4.79 -17.49 17.12
CA GLU A 156 5.77 -17.78 18.17
C GLU A 156 5.49 -17.00 19.47
N LYS A 157 5.17 -15.70 19.35
CA LYS A 157 4.86 -14.85 20.52
C LYS A 157 3.62 -15.33 21.27
N LEU A 158 2.61 -15.84 20.57
CA LEU A 158 1.41 -16.40 21.20
C LEU A 158 1.71 -17.70 21.98
N LYS A 159 2.66 -18.53 21.53
CA LYS A 159 3.10 -19.72 22.27
C LYS A 159 3.80 -19.35 23.58
N GLU A 160 4.62 -18.29 23.56
CA GLU A 160 5.30 -17.77 24.77
C GLU A 160 4.31 -17.21 25.82
N TYR A 161 3.30 -16.46 25.37
CA TYR A 161 2.27 -15.92 26.28
C TYR A 161 1.41 -17.00 26.92
N LEU A 162 1.09 -18.07 26.21
CA LEU A 162 0.33 -19.20 26.75
C LEU A 162 1.16 -20.10 27.68
N ALA A 163 2.49 -20.08 27.56
CA ALA A 163 3.40 -20.82 28.42
C ALA A 163 3.63 -20.14 29.79
N SER A 164 3.49 -18.80 29.87
CA SER A 164 3.74 -18.04 31.10
C SER A 164 2.55 -17.97 32.08
N GLY A 165 1.36 -18.40 31.66
CA GLY A 165 0.18 -18.49 32.52
C GLY A 165 0.22 -19.71 33.44
N LYS A 166 0.29 -19.50 34.76
CA LYS A 166 0.22 -20.57 35.78
C LYS A 166 -1.05 -21.42 35.60
N LYS A 167 -0.89 -22.65 35.12
CA LYS A 167 -1.97 -23.65 35.01
C LYS A 167 -2.39 -24.10 36.41
N LYS A 168 -3.60 -23.73 36.86
CA LYS A 168 -4.35 -24.58 37.80
C LYS A 168 -4.97 -25.71 36.98
N GLN A 169 -4.65 -26.95 37.31
CA GLN A 169 -5.18 -28.13 36.63
C GLN A 169 -6.71 -28.18 36.77
N GLY A 170 -7.41 -28.36 35.65
CA GLY A 170 -8.78 -28.88 35.62
C GLY A 170 -9.85 -28.03 34.94
N GLU A 171 -9.60 -26.75 34.64
CA GLU A 171 -10.64 -25.87 34.06
C GLU A 171 -10.29 -25.50 32.61
N VAL A 172 -11.10 -26.02 31.67
CA VAL A 172 -11.01 -25.66 30.25
C VAL A 172 -11.44 -24.20 30.12
N VAL A 173 -10.47 -23.29 30.04
CA VAL A 173 -10.74 -21.87 29.77
C VAL A 173 -11.17 -21.73 28.31
N THR A 174 -12.48 -21.75 28.08
CA THR A 174 -13.08 -21.49 26.77
C THR A 174 -13.22 -19.98 26.59
N ALA A 175 -12.21 -19.35 25.99
CA ALA A 175 -12.28 -17.95 25.59
C ALA A 175 -13.10 -17.81 24.30
N HIS A 176 -14.39 -17.48 24.43
CA HIS A 176 -15.20 -17.07 23.28
C HIS A 176 -14.80 -15.64 22.85
N LEU A 177 -13.80 -15.54 21.99
CA LEU A 177 -13.42 -14.29 21.35
C LEU A 177 -14.50 -13.89 20.34
N LYS A 178 -15.47 -13.11 20.77
CA LYS A 178 -16.37 -12.39 19.86
C LYS A 178 -15.59 -11.18 19.33
N LEU A 179 -15.10 -11.29 18.10
CA LEU A 179 -14.53 -10.15 17.38
C LEU A 179 -15.65 -9.12 17.18
N LYS A 180 -15.69 -8.10 18.03
CA LYS A 180 -16.36 -6.84 17.69
C LYS A 180 -15.32 -5.98 17.00
N PRO A 181 -15.37 -5.80 15.67
CA PRO A 181 -14.59 -4.75 15.05
C PRO A 181 -15.18 -3.43 15.57
N ASP A 182 -14.63 -2.91 16.67
CA ASP A 182 -14.90 -1.55 17.15
C ASP A 182 -14.23 -0.58 16.18
N VAL A 183 -14.78 -0.51 14.96
CA VAL A 183 -14.56 0.65 14.09
C VAL A 183 -15.30 1.78 14.80
N ASN A 184 -14.55 2.58 15.56
CA ASN A 184 -15.10 3.71 16.28
C ASN A 184 -15.48 4.81 15.28
N LEU A 185 -16.57 4.56 14.54
CA LEU A 185 -17.06 5.39 13.44
C LEU A 185 -17.32 6.83 13.90
N ALA A 186 -17.69 7.01 15.16
CA ALA A 186 -17.84 8.32 15.77
C ALA A 186 -16.51 9.07 15.88
N GLN A 187 -15.41 8.38 16.22
CA GLN A 187 -14.09 8.99 16.25
C GLN A 187 -13.57 9.28 14.84
N THR A 188 -13.72 8.35 13.90
CA THR A 188 -13.23 8.54 12.51
C THR A 188 -13.98 9.66 11.79
N THR A 189 -15.30 9.75 11.98
CA THR A 189 -16.10 10.87 11.45
C THR A 189 -15.70 12.20 12.07
N ARG A 190 -15.39 12.23 13.37
CA ARG A 190 -14.91 13.45 14.03
C ARG A 190 -13.54 13.88 13.49
N ILE A 191 -12.63 12.95 13.29
CA ILE A 191 -11.30 13.21 12.71
C ILE A 191 -11.46 13.78 11.28
N ALA A 192 -12.25 13.13 10.43
CA ALA A 192 -12.49 13.60 9.06
C ALA A 192 -13.10 15.02 9.00
N GLN A 193 -14.00 15.36 9.93
CA GLN A 193 -14.55 16.72 10.03
C GLN A 193 -13.48 17.75 10.40
N LEU A 194 -12.59 17.41 11.32
CA LEU A 194 -11.50 18.30 11.73
C LEU A 194 -10.49 18.47 10.60
N GLU A 195 -10.11 17.40 9.91
CA GLU A 195 -9.24 17.44 8.73
C GLU A 195 -9.83 18.30 7.62
N HIS A 196 -11.12 18.14 7.32
CA HIS A 196 -11.79 18.95 6.30
C HIS A 196 -11.80 20.45 6.68
N ARG A 197 -12.01 20.76 7.95
CA ARG A 197 -11.97 22.14 8.45
C ARG A 197 -10.55 22.71 8.42
N LEU A 198 -9.55 21.92 8.80
CA LEU A 198 -8.15 22.31 8.73
C LEU A 198 -7.74 22.58 7.29
N HIS A 199 -8.12 21.71 6.35
CA HIS A 199 -7.86 21.90 4.94
C HIS A 199 -8.47 23.20 4.38
N LYS A 200 -9.69 23.58 4.81
CA LYS A 200 -10.27 24.87 4.43
C LYS A 200 -9.49 26.06 4.99
N LEU A 201 -9.00 25.97 6.22
CA LEU A 201 -8.16 27.01 6.82
C LEU A 201 -6.83 27.12 6.08
N GLU A 202 -6.23 25.98 5.73
CA GLU A 202 -4.98 25.92 4.95
C GLU A 202 -5.17 26.50 3.54
N GLN A 203 -6.28 26.23 2.87
CA GLN A 203 -6.57 26.86 1.57
C GLN A 203 -6.71 28.39 1.66
N ALA A 204 -7.20 28.91 2.79
CA ALA A 204 -7.47 30.33 2.96
C ALA A 204 -6.27 31.12 3.48
N ALA A 205 -5.48 30.53 4.38
CA ALA A 205 -4.39 31.21 5.10
C ALA A 205 -3.04 30.50 5.00
N GLY A 206 -2.98 29.31 4.39
CA GLY A 206 -1.76 28.57 4.16
C GLY A 206 -0.91 29.19 3.06
N VAL A 207 0.40 29.05 3.19
CA VAL A 207 1.36 29.52 2.19
C VAL A 207 1.36 28.52 1.04
N ARG A 208 0.62 28.83 -0.03
CA ARG A 208 0.53 27.98 -1.22
C ARG A 208 1.72 28.11 -2.16
N ASP A 209 2.37 29.26 -2.12
CA ASP A 209 3.53 29.64 -2.91
C ASP A 209 4.56 30.24 -1.95
N GLU A 210 5.57 29.43 -1.63
CA GLU A 210 6.63 29.85 -0.71
C GLU A 210 7.42 31.03 -1.26
N GLU A 211 7.57 31.16 -2.57
CA GLU A 211 8.31 32.26 -3.19
C GLU A 211 7.53 33.56 -3.09
N ALA A 212 6.22 33.53 -3.38
CA ALA A 212 5.36 34.69 -3.17
C ALA A 212 5.37 35.14 -1.70
N PHE A 213 5.39 34.20 -0.75
CA PHE A 213 5.50 34.52 0.66
C PHE A 213 6.88 35.08 1.04
N ARG A 214 7.97 34.50 0.53
CA ARG A 214 9.33 35.05 0.73
C ARG A 214 9.46 36.46 0.16
N ARG A 215 8.96 36.72 -1.04
CA ARG A 215 8.90 38.09 -1.63
C ARG A 215 8.11 39.06 -0.75
N LEU A 216 7.01 38.60 -0.16
CA LEU A 216 6.24 39.40 0.79
C LEU A 216 7.01 39.68 2.09
N GLN A 217 7.78 38.70 2.59
CA GLN A 217 8.65 38.88 3.75
C GLN A 217 9.80 39.86 3.46
N THR A 218 10.42 39.81 2.29
CA THR A 218 11.49 40.74 1.91
C THR A 218 10.97 42.18 1.77
N VAL A 219 9.78 42.36 1.19
CA VAL A 219 9.16 43.69 1.01
C VAL A 219 8.68 44.28 2.34
N THR A 220 8.09 43.47 3.23
CA THR A 220 7.52 43.97 4.49
C THR A 220 8.47 43.88 5.69
N GLY A 221 9.55 43.11 5.59
CA GLY A 221 10.46 42.81 6.69
C GLY A 221 9.81 42.04 7.85
N LYS A 222 8.67 41.37 7.62
CA LYS A 222 7.91 40.66 8.65
C LYS A 222 7.85 39.17 8.36
N ALA A 223 8.14 38.36 9.37
CA ALA A 223 8.17 36.89 9.26
C ALA A 223 6.78 36.22 9.24
N THR A 224 5.70 36.92 9.61
CA THR A 224 4.35 36.35 9.71
C THR A 224 3.37 37.03 8.76
N LEU A 225 2.40 36.27 8.23
CA LEU A 225 1.32 36.80 7.38
C LEU A 225 0.56 37.95 8.07
N CYS A 226 0.25 37.81 9.37
CA CYS A 226 -0.42 38.87 10.13
C CYS A 226 0.45 40.12 10.26
N GLY A 227 1.76 39.97 10.51
CA GLY A 227 2.68 41.09 10.60
C GLY A 227 2.82 41.83 9.26
N ALA A 228 2.94 41.08 8.16
CA ALA A 228 3.00 41.64 6.82
C ALA A 228 1.70 42.37 6.44
N ALA A 229 0.53 41.78 6.73
CA ALA A 229 -0.77 42.43 6.51
C ALA A 229 -0.92 43.73 7.31
N ALA A 230 -0.49 43.74 8.58
CA ALA A 230 -0.52 44.95 9.40
C ALA A 230 0.43 46.05 8.88
N SER A 231 1.60 45.66 8.38
CA SER A 231 2.57 46.59 7.79
C SER A 231 2.03 47.20 6.49
N LEU A 232 1.39 46.40 5.64
CA LEU A 232 0.75 46.89 4.41
C LEU A 232 -0.45 47.78 4.71
N ALA A 233 -1.28 47.41 5.70
CA ALA A 233 -2.42 48.21 6.13
C ALA A 233 -2.00 49.56 6.75
N ALA A 234 -0.82 49.63 7.39
CA ALA A 234 -0.25 50.87 7.90
C ALA A 234 0.42 51.73 6.81
N ALA A 235 0.74 51.14 5.66
CA ALA A 235 1.34 51.81 4.51
C ALA A 235 0.31 52.27 3.45
N ALA A 236 -0.96 51.87 3.60
CA ALA A 236 -2.09 52.28 2.76
C ALA A 236 -2.80 53.52 3.34
#